data_AF-A0A6G3MNA7-F1
#
_entry.id   AF-A0A6G3MNA7-F1
#
_cell.length_a   1.000
_cell.length_b   1.000
_cell.length_c   1.000
_cell.angle_alpha   90.00
_cell.angle_beta   90.00
_cell.angle_gamma   90.00
#
_symmetry.space_group_name_H-M   'P 1'
#
loop_
_entity.id
_entity.type
_entity.pdbx_description
1 polymer ?
#
loop_
_entity_poly.entity_id
_entity_poly.type
_entity_poly.pdbx_seq_one_letter_code
_entity_poly.pdbx_strand_id
1 'polypeptide(L)'
;KRLERIQKKLSQGLSAKSDNLFDLFIESSKIRFTYYKDCKKILGNTYGMLVLQDFEALTPNIMATTIETIEGGGIVCFLLSSVKTLRQLYTITMDVHARYRTESFQDIVHRFNERFMLSL
;
A
#
# COMPACT_ATOMS: atom_id res chain seq x y z
N LYS A 1 -4.02 14.18 -9.74
CA LYS A 1 -4.50 15.58 -9.84
C LYS A 1 -3.92 16.54 -8.78
N ARG A 2 -4.10 16.35 -7.46
CA ARG A 2 -3.49 17.25 -6.43
C ARG A 2 -1.97 17.04 -6.29
N LEU A 3 -1.53 15.79 -6.14
CA LEU A 3 -0.12 15.42 -6.01
C LEU A 3 0.73 15.86 -7.22
N GLU A 4 0.24 15.67 -8.44
CA GLU A 4 0.93 16.12 -9.66
C GLU A 4 1.09 17.64 -9.70
N ARG A 5 0.10 18.41 -9.21
CA ARG A 5 0.23 19.87 -9.10
C ARG A 5 1.28 20.26 -8.08
N ILE A 6 1.36 19.55 -6.94
CA ILE A 6 2.37 19.78 -5.89
C ILE A 6 3.76 19.46 -6.43
N GLN A 7 3.95 18.31 -7.09
CA GLN A 7 5.22 17.94 -7.73
C GLN A 7 5.62 18.95 -8.81
N LYS A 8 4.67 19.42 -9.62
CA LYS A 8 4.94 20.44 -10.64
C LYS A 8 5.37 21.77 -9.99
N LYS A 9 4.73 22.20 -8.91
CA LYS A 9 5.12 23.40 -8.16
C LYS A 9 6.51 23.27 -7.52
N LEU A 10 6.81 22.11 -6.93
CA LEU A 10 8.14 21.76 -6.41
C LEU A 10 9.21 21.85 -7.50
N SER A 11 8.96 21.26 -8.68
CA SER A 11 9.90 21.31 -9.80
C SER A 11 10.14 22.73 -10.34
N GLN A 12 9.22 23.65 -10.09
CA GLN A 12 9.31 25.05 -10.50
C GLN A 12 9.87 25.97 -9.40
N GLY A 13 10.27 25.42 -8.24
CA GLY A 13 10.85 26.20 -7.14
C GLY A 13 9.88 27.17 -6.44
N LEU A 14 8.59 27.15 -6.80
CA LEU A 14 7.54 27.95 -6.18
C LEU A 14 7.00 27.21 -4.94
N SER A 15 7.82 27.13 -3.88
CA SER A 15 7.32 26.74 -2.55
C SER A 15 6.53 27.94 -2.01
N ALA A 16 5.23 27.94 -2.30
CA ALA A 16 4.31 28.78 -1.57
C ALA A 16 4.31 28.26 -0.14
N LYS A 17 4.81 29.05 0.83
CA LYS A 17 4.68 28.81 2.27
C LYS A 17 3.28 28.26 2.53
N SER A 18 3.18 26.94 2.65
CA SER A 18 1.91 26.26 2.74
C SER A 18 1.66 26.00 4.22
N ASP A 19 0.56 26.53 4.76
CA ASP A 19 0.18 26.33 6.16
C ASP A 19 -0.21 24.87 6.47
N ASN A 20 -0.23 24.00 5.46
CA ASN A 20 -0.63 22.60 5.59
C ASN A 20 0.60 21.68 5.79
N LEU A 21 0.67 21.03 6.95
CA LEU A 21 1.70 20.06 7.33
C LEU A 21 1.90 18.93 6.29
N PHE A 22 0.84 18.52 5.58
CA PHE A 22 0.94 17.48 4.56
C PHE A 22 1.72 17.95 3.31
N ASP A 23 1.48 19.19 2.88
CA ASP A 23 2.17 19.74 1.72
C ASP A 23 3.66 19.98 2.09
N LEU A 24 3.93 20.48 3.31
CA LEU A 24 5.28 20.59 3.85
C LEU A 24 6.00 19.24 3.96
N PHE A 25 5.31 18.18 4.37
CA PHE A 25 5.86 16.82 4.43
C PHE A 25 6.29 16.33 3.04
N ILE A 26 5.45 16.52 2.02
CA ILE A 26 5.77 16.15 0.64
C ILE A 26 6.95 16.96 0.09
N GLU A 27 7.04 18.24 0.44
CA GLU A 27 8.13 19.11 -0.02
C GLU A 27 9.47 18.78 0.65
N SER A 28 9.47 18.50 1.95
CA SER A 28 10.69 18.25 2.74
C SER A 28 11.23 16.82 2.61
N SER A 29 10.36 15.86 2.31
CA SER A 29 10.72 14.44 2.30
C SER A 29 10.91 13.89 0.89
N LYS A 30 11.92 13.03 0.70
CA LYS A 30 12.14 12.34 -0.58
C LYS A 30 11.19 11.15 -0.71
N ILE A 31 10.01 11.39 -1.27
CA ILE A 31 8.96 10.37 -1.41
C ILE A 31 9.00 9.74 -2.81
N ARG A 32 9.07 8.41 -2.88
CA ARG A 32 8.87 7.65 -4.12
C ARG A 32 7.43 7.16 -4.22
N PHE A 33 6.66 7.76 -5.11
CA PHE A 33 5.33 7.28 -5.44
C PHE A 33 5.42 6.11 -6.43
N THR A 34 4.75 5.00 -6.15
CA THR A 34 4.73 3.80 -7.01
C THR A 34 3.33 3.20 -7.01
N TYR A 35 2.82 2.87 -8.20
CA TYR A 35 1.57 2.14 -8.34
C TYR A 35 1.79 0.65 -8.01
N TYR A 36 0.77 -0.04 -7.49
CA TYR A 36 0.88 -1.46 -7.14
C TYR A 36 1.30 -2.38 -8.29
N LYS A 37 0.84 -2.10 -9.52
CA LYS A 37 1.28 -2.81 -10.73
C LYS A 37 2.79 -2.68 -11.01
N ASP A 38 3.41 -1.64 -10.48
CA ASP A 38 4.80 -1.27 -10.70
C ASP A 38 5.68 -1.57 -9.48
N CYS A 39 5.18 -2.28 -8.44
CA CYS A 39 5.92 -2.60 -7.22
C CYS A 39 7.23 -3.37 -7.46
N LYS A 40 7.42 -4.02 -8.61
CA LYS A 40 8.71 -4.64 -8.94
C LYS A 40 9.84 -3.62 -9.13
N LYS A 41 9.52 -2.35 -9.42
CA LYS A 41 10.52 -1.28 -9.64
C LYS A 41 11.22 -0.82 -8.35
N ILE A 42 10.64 -1.13 -7.19
CA ILE A 42 11.23 -0.75 -5.90
C ILE A 42 12.14 -1.84 -5.31
N LEU A 43 12.15 -3.04 -5.90
CA LEU A 43 13.06 -4.12 -5.52
C LEU A 43 14.53 -3.70 -5.62
N GLY A 44 15.35 -4.15 -4.67
CA GLY A 44 16.76 -3.80 -4.56
C GLY A 44 17.03 -2.41 -4.00
N ASN A 45 15.99 -1.66 -3.64
CA ASN A 45 16.12 -0.43 -2.86
C ASN A 45 15.59 -0.66 -1.46
N THR A 46 16.09 0.13 -0.51
CA THR A 46 15.65 0.11 0.88
C THR A 46 15.06 1.47 1.27
N TYR A 47 13.99 1.47 2.04
CA TYR A 47 13.31 2.67 2.54
C TYR A 47 13.08 2.58 4.05
N GLY A 48 13.08 3.73 4.72
CA GLY A 48 12.76 3.82 6.16
C GLY A 48 11.25 3.83 6.47
N MET A 49 10.40 4.14 5.48
CA MET A 49 8.96 4.20 5.67
C MET A 49 8.19 3.74 4.42
N LEU A 50 7.20 2.87 4.64
CA LEU A 50 6.21 2.44 3.65
C LEU A 50 4.83 3.01 3.99
N VAL A 51 4.13 3.56 3.02
CA VAL A 51 2.73 3.99 3.17
C VAL A 51 1.87 3.32 2.09
N LEU A 52 0.92 2.48 2.52
CA LEU A 52 -0.02 1.78 1.65
C LEU A 52 -1.40 2.43 1.77
N GLN A 53 -1.90 3.00 0.67
CA GLN A 53 -3.10 3.85 0.66
C GLN A 53 -4.42 3.12 0.43
N ASP A 54 -4.38 2.06 -0.37
CA ASP A 54 -5.57 1.31 -0.77
C ASP A 54 -5.31 -0.18 -0.55
N PHE A 55 -6.09 -0.78 0.32
CA PHE A 55 -5.97 -2.19 0.68
C PHE A 55 -6.74 -3.12 -0.25
N GLU A 56 -7.77 -2.65 -0.94
CA GLU A 56 -8.63 -3.52 -1.74
C GLU A 56 -7.86 -4.15 -2.90
N ALA A 57 -6.88 -3.43 -3.44
CA ALA A 57 -6.00 -3.89 -4.50
C ALA A 57 -4.72 -4.59 -3.99
N LEU A 58 -4.55 -4.76 -2.67
CA LEU A 58 -3.33 -5.31 -2.09
C LEU A 58 -3.37 -6.84 -2.11
N THR A 59 -2.51 -7.45 -2.92
CA THR A 59 -2.30 -8.89 -2.90
C THR A 59 -1.15 -9.26 -1.95
N PRO A 60 -1.13 -10.49 -1.39
CA PRO A 60 -0.06 -10.91 -0.48
C PRO A 60 1.34 -10.80 -1.10
N ASN A 61 1.47 -11.07 -2.40
CA ASN A 61 2.74 -10.95 -3.10
C ASN A 61 3.23 -9.49 -3.17
N ILE A 62 2.33 -8.54 -3.43
CA ILE A 62 2.65 -7.11 -3.45
C ILE A 62 3.03 -6.66 -2.04
N MET A 63 2.27 -7.10 -1.02
CA MET A 63 2.56 -6.80 0.38
C MET A 63 3.93 -7.33 0.82
N ALA A 64 4.26 -8.57 0.50
CA ALA A 64 5.58 -9.14 0.82
C ALA A 64 6.71 -8.36 0.13
N THR A 65 6.54 -8.05 -1.17
CA THR A 65 7.51 -7.28 -1.96
C THR A 65 7.72 -5.88 -1.38
N THR A 66 6.65 -5.18 -0.97
CA THR A 66 6.78 -3.82 -0.42
C THR A 66 7.38 -3.82 0.98
N ILE A 67 7.01 -4.77 1.83
CA ILE A 67 7.56 -4.90 3.18
C ILE A 67 9.04 -5.29 3.15
N GLU A 68 9.47 -6.14 2.22
CA GLU A 68 10.88 -6.55 2.06
C GLU A 68 11.80 -5.35 1.79
N THR A 69 11.30 -4.29 1.14
CA THR A 69 12.08 -3.08 0.85
C THR A 69 12.24 -2.15 2.05
N ILE A 70 11.77 -2.52 3.23
CA ILE A 70 11.86 -1.71 4.45
C ILE A 70 13.00 -2.18 5.34
N GLU A 71 13.84 -1.23 5.75
CA GLU A 71 14.97 -1.53 6.65
C GLU A 71 14.49 -1.93 8.05
N GLY A 72 15.35 -2.64 8.78
CA GLY A 72 15.12 -2.95 10.19
C GLY A 72 14.99 -1.67 11.01
N GLY A 73 13.88 -1.53 11.74
CA GLY A 73 13.54 -0.31 12.47
C GLY A 73 12.72 0.71 11.67
N GLY A 74 12.44 0.43 10.40
CA GLY A 74 11.54 1.22 9.56
C GLY A 74 10.06 1.04 9.94
N ILE A 75 9.21 1.90 9.38
CA ILE A 75 7.77 1.95 9.69
C ILE A 75 6.94 1.55 8.48
N VAL A 76 6.01 0.62 8.66
CA VAL A 76 4.97 0.29 7.67
C VAL A 76 3.65 0.87 8.13
N CYS A 77 3.11 1.81 7.36
CA CYS A 77 1.85 2.49 7.64
C CYS A 77 0.78 2.10 6.62
N PHE A 78 -0.40 1.81 7.15
CA PHE A 78 -1.55 1.30 6.45
C PHE A 78 -2.70 2.31 6.58
N LEU A 79 -3.13 2.91 5.47
CA LEU A 79 -4.26 3.84 5.45
C LEU A 79 -5.54 3.08 5.12
N LEU A 80 -6.49 3.12 6.05
CA LEU A 80 -7.81 2.51 5.89
C LEU A 80 -8.82 3.65 5.72
N SER A 81 -9.55 3.62 4.60
CA SER A 81 -10.57 4.65 4.27
C SER A 81 -11.86 4.48 5.09
N SER A 82 -12.22 3.26 5.49
CA SER A 82 -13.40 2.96 6.31
C SER A 82 -13.24 1.68 7.12
N VAL A 83 -13.92 1.60 8.27
CA VAL A 83 -14.01 0.36 9.09
C VAL A 83 -14.68 -0.79 8.32
N LYS A 84 -15.50 -0.50 7.30
CA LYS A 84 -16.05 -1.51 6.40
C LYS A 84 -14.96 -2.24 5.60
N THR A 85 -13.90 -1.54 5.23
CA THR A 85 -12.72 -2.09 4.53
C THR A 85 -11.97 -3.10 5.39
N LEU A 86 -12.01 -2.93 6.73
CA LEU A 86 -11.44 -3.87 7.69
C LEU A 86 -12.22 -5.20 7.71
N ARG A 87 -13.55 -5.15 7.51
CA ARG A 87 -14.35 -6.37 7.30
C ARG A 87 -14.13 -6.99 5.92
N GLN A 88 -13.99 -6.18 4.87
CA GLN A 88 -13.64 -6.67 3.53
C GLN A 88 -12.27 -7.36 3.52
N LEU A 89 -11.35 -6.95 4.40
CA LEU A 89 -10.06 -7.60 4.63
C LEU A 89 -10.22 -9.10 4.95
N TYR A 90 -11.20 -9.49 5.78
CA TYR A 90 -11.52 -10.91 6.03
C TYR A 90 -11.92 -11.66 4.75
N THR A 91 -12.51 -10.96 3.78
CA THR A 91 -13.09 -11.53 2.56
C THR A 91 -12.26 -11.34 1.30
N ILE A 92 -11.06 -10.74 1.35
CA ILE A 92 -10.20 -10.56 0.16
C ILE A 92 -9.84 -11.95 -0.41
N THR A 93 -10.57 -12.39 -1.42
CA THR A 93 -10.25 -13.62 -2.16
C THR A 93 -8.90 -13.44 -2.84
N MET A 94 -7.87 -14.21 -2.45
CA MET A 94 -6.65 -14.29 -3.28
C MET A 94 -7.03 -14.84 -4.66
N ASP A 95 -6.46 -14.29 -5.73
CA ASP A 95 -6.69 -14.73 -7.13
C ASP A 95 -6.45 -16.23 -7.35
N VAL A 96 -5.57 -16.84 -6.54
CA VAL A 96 -5.31 -18.28 -6.54
C VAL A 96 -6.58 -19.06 -6.18
N HIS A 97 -7.37 -18.57 -5.25
CA HIS A 97 -8.63 -19.19 -4.82
C HIS A 97 -9.72 -19.09 -5.89
N ALA A 98 -9.70 -18.09 -6.77
CA ALA A 98 -10.65 -18.02 -7.89
C ALA A 98 -10.42 -19.14 -8.92
N ARG A 99 -9.17 -19.60 -9.10
CA ARG A 99 -8.79 -20.66 -10.04
C ARG A 99 -9.02 -22.08 -9.53
N TYR A 100 -9.24 -22.26 -8.23
CA TYR A 100 -9.50 -23.58 -7.59
C TYR A 100 -10.99 -23.87 -7.37
N ARG A 101 -11.90 -23.08 -7.94
CA ARG A 101 -13.33 -23.44 -8.00
C ARG A 101 -13.52 -24.64 -8.93
N THR A 102 -13.50 -25.84 -8.36
CA THR A 102 -14.09 -27.03 -8.96
C THR A 102 -15.43 -27.30 -8.29
N GLU A 103 -16.37 -27.93 -9.00
CA GLU A 103 -17.73 -28.23 -8.49
C GLU A 103 -17.73 -29.05 -7.19
N SER A 104 -16.60 -29.68 -6.83
CA SER A 104 -16.42 -30.50 -5.63
C SER A 104 -15.84 -29.75 -4.41
N PHE A 105 -15.39 -28.50 -4.54
CA PHE A 105 -14.85 -27.69 -3.43
C PHE A 105 -15.51 -26.30 -3.42
N GLN A 106 -16.69 -26.21 -2.78
CA GLN A 106 -17.48 -24.97 -2.76
C GLN A 106 -16.96 -23.89 -1.79
N ASP A 107 -16.36 -24.28 -0.66
CA ASP A 107 -15.96 -23.33 0.39
C ASP A 107 -14.45 -23.09 0.40
N ILE A 108 -14.02 -22.10 -0.37
CA ILE A 108 -12.62 -21.65 -0.37
C ILE A 108 -12.44 -20.60 0.72
N VAL A 109 -11.88 -21.01 1.87
CA VAL A 109 -11.66 -20.14 3.03
C VAL A 109 -10.38 -19.32 2.87
N HIS A 110 -10.46 -18.00 3.04
CA HIS A 110 -9.34 -17.06 2.92
C HIS A 110 -8.45 -17.02 4.17
N ARG A 111 -7.79 -18.16 4.47
CA ARG A 111 -6.97 -18.33 5.67
C ARG A 111 -5.81 -17.34 5.81
N PHE A 112 -5.28 -16.81 4.69
CA PHE A 112 -4.20 -15.83 4.75
C PHE A 112 -4.66 -14.51 5.38
N ASN A 113 -5.79 -13.96 4.93
CA ASN A 113 -6.24 -12.67 5.47
C ASN A 113 -6.75 -12.79 6.90
N GLU A 114 -7.43 -13.88 7.24
CA GLU A 114 -7.82 -14.15 8.62
C GLU A 114 -6.59 -14.21 9.53
N ARG A 115 -5.53 -14.92 9.12
CA ARG A 115 -4.28 -14.99 9.89
C ARG A 115 -3.53 -13.68 9.94
N PHE A 116 -3.46 -12.96 8.82
CA PHE A 116 -2.81 -11.65 8.76
C PHE A 116 -3.48 -10.65 9.70
N MET A 117 -4.82 -10.61 9.71
CA MET A 117 -5.59 -9.76 10.63
C MET A 117 -5.47 -10.20 12.08
N LEU A 118 -5.41 -11.51 12.37
CA LEU A 118 -5.15 -12.01 13.72
C LEU A 118 -3.71 -11.78 14.19
N SER A 119 -2.78 -11.52 13.27
CA SER A 119 -1.36 -11.24 13.57
C SER A 119 -1.04 -9.75 13.70
N LEU A 120 -1.95 -8.87 13.32
CA LEU A 120 -1.88 -7.41 13.49
C LEU A 120 -2.37 -7.03 14.90
#